data_AF-A0A7K1KJU6-F1
#
_entry.id   AF-A0A7K1KJU6-F1
#
_cell.length_a   1.000
_cell.length_b   1.000
_cell.length_c   1.000
_cell.angle_alpha   90.00
_cell.angle_beta   90.00
_cell.angle_gamma   90.00
#
_symmetry.space_group_name_H-M   'P 1'
#
loop_
_entity.id
_entity.type
_entity.pdbx_description
1 polymer ?
#
loop_
_entity_poly.entity_id
_entity_poly.type
_entity_poly.pdbx_seq_one_letter_code
_entity_poly.pdbx_strand_id
1 'polypeptide(L)'
;MFGIGGPELLIICVVALIVIGPKKLPAMLRSLGKGMAEFKRVTTDVKSTLDDEVKKAEAAARKREVDEEMERRKAEKAAASADQNTEASAAPEGTSADDSKTEARDKA
;
A
#
# COMPACT_ATOMS: atom_id res chain seq x y z
N MET A 1 -25.88 -36.83 22.60
CA MET A 1 -25.65 -38.29 22.68
C MET A 1 -24.24 -38.71 22.24
N PHE A 2 -23.20 -38.01 22.70
CA PHE A 2 -21.82 -38.54 22.66
C PHE A 2 -21.10 -37.91 23.85
N GLY A 3 -21.28 -38.52 25.02
CA GLY A 3 -20.56 -38.15 26.23
C GLY A 3 -19.13 -38.68 26.16
N ILE A 4 -18.32 -38.16 25.24
CA ILE A 4 -16.87 -38.40 25.25
C ILE A 4 -16.30 -37.41 26.26
N GLY A 5 -16.22 -37.84 27.51
CA GLY A 5 -15.50 -37.13 28.55
C GLY A 5 -14.00 -37.47 28.52
N GLY A 6 -13.27 -36.88 29.47
CA GLY A 6 -11.87 -37.23 29.70
C GLY A 6 -11.64 -38.74 29.92
N PRO A 7 -12.47 -39.45 30.72
CA PRO A 7 -12.29 -40.89 30.98
C PRO A 7 -12.44 -41.77 29.73
N GLU A 8 -13.47 -41.52 28.91
CA GLU A 8 -13.72 -42.28 27.69
C GLU A 8 -12.59 -42.11 26.67
N LEU A 9 -12.05 -40.89 26.53
CA LEU A 9 -10.89 -40.62 25.68
C LEU A 9 -9.64 -41.36 26.18
N LEU A 10 -9.44 -41.45 27.49
CA LEU A 10 -8.31 -42.17 28.09
C LEU A 10 -8.38 -43.67 27.78
N ILE A 11 -9.56 -44.28 27.88
CA ILE A 11 -9.77 -45.70 27.51
C ILE A 11 -9.41 -45.93 26.03
N ILE A 12 -9.87 -45.07 25.13
CA ILE A 12 -9.55 -45.17 23.70
C ILE A 12 -8.04 -45.04 23.48
N CYS A 13 -7.38 -44.10 24.17
CA CYS A 13 -5.92 -43.96 24.13
C CYS A 13 -5.21 -45.23 24.58
N VAL A 14 -5.65 -45.89 25.66
CA VAL A 14 -5.04 -47.14 26.14
C VAL A 14 -5.20 -48.25 25.10
N VAL A 15 -6.40 -48.41 24.51
CA VAL A 15 -6.62 -49.40 23.45
C VAL A 15 -5.74 -49.10 22.23
N ALA A 16 -5.66 -47.85 21.80
CA ALA A 16 -4.79 -47.44 20.69
C ALA A 16 -3.31 -47.71 20.99
N LEU A 17 -2.86 -47.48 22.23
CA LEU A 17 -1.50 -47.78 22.69
C LEU A 17 -1.20 -49.28 22.70
N ILE A 18 -2.18 -50.14 22.98
CA ILE A 18 -2.01 -51.60 22.90
C ILE A 18 -1.87 -52.05 21.44
N VAL A 19 -2.71 -51.52 20.55
CA VAL A 19 -2.72 -51.88 19.12
C VAL A 19 -1.46 -51.38 18.40
N ILE A 20 -1.09 -50.12 18.61
CA ILE A 20 0.04 -49.46 17.92
C ILE A 20 1.35 -49.69 18.67
N GLY A 21 1.30 -49.73 20.00
CA GLY A 21 2.44 -49.78 20.91
C GLY A 21 2.80 -48.39 21.47
N PRO A 22 3.05 -48.26 22.79
CA PRO A 22 3.33 -46.96 23.42
C PRO A 22 4.65 -46.31 22.98
N LYS A 23 5.60 -47.12 22.49
CA LYS A 23 6.86 -46.61 21.91
C LYS A 23 6.70 -46.15 20.46
N LYS A 24 5.73 -46.70 19.71
CA LYS A 24 5.53 -46.42 18.29
C LYS A 24 4.68 -45.18 18.06
N LEU A 25 3.66 -44.96 18.90
CA LEU A 25 2.80 -43.77 18.84
C LEU A 25 3.60 -42.45 18.80
N PRO A 26 4.53 -42.15 19.75
CA PRO A 26 5.29 -40.90 19.70
C PRO A 26 6.20 -40.80 18.48
N ALA A 27 6.74 -41.91 17.98
CA ALA A 27 7.56 -41.93 16.77
C ALA A 27 6.74 -41.64 15.50
N MET A 28 5.53 -42.20 15.38
CA MET A 28 4.61 -41.93 14.28
C MET A 28 4.12 -40.48 14.33
N LEU A 29 3.73 -39.98 15.50
CA LEU A 29 3.35 -38.57 15.69
C LEU A 29 4.49 -37.62 15.35
N ARG A 30 5.74 -37.93 15.72
CA ARG A 30 6.91 -37.12 15.34
C ARG A 30 7.11 -37.09 13.84
N SER A 31 6.93 -38.21 13.15
CA SER A 31 7.14 -38.31 11.71
C SER A 31 6.04 -37.56 10.95
N LEU A 32 4.78 -37.78 11.33
CA LEU A 32 3.62 -37.06 10.79
C LEU A 32 3.72 -35.56 11.08
N GLY A 33 4.10 -35.19 12.31
CA GLY A 33 4.27 -33.81 12.73
C GLY A 33 5.37 -33.08 11.97
N LYS A 34 6.50 -33.74 11.69
CA LYS A 34 7.55 -33.19 10.81
C LYS A 34 7.02 -32.93 9.40
N GLY A 35 6.34 -33.90 8.78
CA GLY A 35 5.77 -33.72 7.45
C GLY A 35 4.75 -32.59 7.40
N MET A 36 3.89 -32.49 8.42
CA MET A 36 2.90 -31.41 8.51
C MET A 36 3.54 -30.04 8.77
N ALA A 37 4.62 -29.99 9.54
CA ALA A 37 5.39 -28.76 9.76
C ALA A 37 6.10 -28.28 8.48
N GLU A 38 6.72 -29.20 7.74
CA GLU A 38 7.33 -28.90 6.44
C GLU A 38 6.29 -28.44 5.43
N PHE A 39 5.15 -29.15 5.33
CA PHE A 39 4.04 -28.74 4.47
C PHE A 39 3.53 -27.33 4.82
N LYS A 40 3.37 -27.03 6.11
CA LYS A 40 2.96 -25.70 6.59
C LYS A 40 3.99 -24.63 6.23
N ARG A 41 5.28 -24.92 6.32
CA ARG A 41 6.35 -24.00 5.95
C ARG A 41 6.31 -23.68 4.46
N VAL A 42 6.25 -24.71 3.61
CA VAL A 42 6.11 -24.54 2.15
C VAL A 42 4.87 -23.73 1.81
N THR A 43 3.72 -24.03 2.42
CA THR A 43 2.48 -23.29 2.20
C THR A 43 2.61 -21.82 2.61
N THR A 44 3.33 -21.55 3.69
CA THR A 44 3.56 -20.19 4.21
C THR A 44 4.49 -19.40 3.28
N ASP A 45 5.57 -20.02 2.80
CA ASP A 45 6.53 -19.40 1.89
C ASP A 45 5.88 -19.05 0.53
N VAL A 46 5.05 -19.96 0.00
CA VAL A 46 4.26 -19.71 -1.22
C VAL A 46 3.26 -18.57 -0.99
N LYS A 47 2.53 -18.60 0.13
CA LYS A 47 1.58 -17.55 0.46
C LYS A 47 2.27 -16.18 0.57
N SER A 48 3.43 -16.12 1.23
CA SER A 48 4.20 -14.87 1.34
C SER A 48 4.63 -14.35 -0.01
N THR A 49 5.14 -15.23 -0.88
CA THR A 49 5.59 -14.86 -2.22
C THR A 49 4.46 -14.27 -3.07
N LEU A 50 3.28 -14.92 -3.03
CA LEU A 50 2.10 -14.42 -3.73
C LEU A 50 1.61 -13.08 -3.16
N ASP A 51 1.59 -12.93 -1.84
CA ASP A 51 1.18 -11.68 -1.18
C ASP A 51 2.12 -10.52 -1.54
N ASP A 52 3.42 -10.78 -1.64
CA ASP A 52 4.44 -9.81 -2.05
C ASP A 52 4.34 -9.42 -3.53
N GLU A 53 4.04 -10.39 -4.41
CA GLU A 53 3.80 -10.12 -5.84
C GLU A 53 2.53 -9.30 -6.07
N VAL A 54 1.43 -9.65 -5.38
CA VAL A 54 0.17 -8.91 -5.45
C VAL A 54 0.37 -7.47 -4.97
N LYS A 55 1.01 -7.26 -3.82
CA LYS A 55 1.31 -5.90 -3.32
C LYS A 55 2.16 -5.09 -4.30
N LYS A 56 3.14 -5.71 -4.96
CA LYS A 56 3.96 -5.03 -5.99
C LYS A 56 3.11 -4.67 -7.21
N ALA A 57 2.24 -5.57 -7.66
CA ALA A 57 1.34 -5.31 -8.78
C ALA A 57 0.37 -4.16 -8.47
N GLU A 58 -0.22 -4.13 -7.28
CA GLU A 58 -1.10 -3.04 -6.83
C GLU A 58 -0.36 -1.70 -6.72
N ALA A 59 0.85 -1.70 -6.15
CA ALA A 59 1.67 -0.50 -6.05
C ALA A 59 2.06 0.04 -7.44
N ALA A 60 2.38 -0.85 -8.39
CA ALA A 60 2.68 -0.47 -9.76
C ALA A 60 1.45 0.11 -10.49
N ALA A 61 0.27 -0.49 -10.29
CA ALA A 61 -0.98 0.03 -10.84
C ALA A 61 -1.30 1.43 -10.30
N ARG A 62 -1.22 1.62 -8.98
CA ARG A 62 -1.47 2.91 -8.33
C ARG A 62 -0.48 3.98 -8.80
N LYS A 63 0.79 3.62 -9.02
CA LYS A 63 1.79 4.56 -9.53
C LYS A 63 1.44 5.03 -10.95
N ARG A 64 0.98 4.13 -11.82
CA ARG A 64 0.57 4.48 -13.19
C ARG A 64 -0.63 5.43 -13.19
N GLU A 65 -1.65 5.18 -12.38
CA GLU A 65 -2.80 6.09 -12.25
C GLU A 65 -2.38 7.49 -11.78
N VAL A 66 -1.47 7.58 -10.80
CA VAL A 66 -0.97 8.88 -10.30
C VAL A 66 -0.16 9.60 -11.37
N ASP A 67 0.72 8.90 -12.10
CA ASP A 67 1.51 9.48 -13.17
C ASP A 67 0.60 10.00 -14.31
N GLU A 68 -0.43 9.22 -14.70
CA GLU A 68 -1.43 9.63 -15.70
C GLU A 68 -2.27 10.83 -15.25
N GLU A 69 -2.70 10.89 -13.98
CA GLU A 69 -3.43 12.04 -13.44
C GLU A 69 -2.55 13.30 -13.38
N MET A 70 -1.29 13.15 -12.99
CA MET A 70 -0.32 14.25 -12.95
C MET A 70 -0.05 14.84 -14.34
N GLU A 71 0.11 13.98 -15.35
CA GLU A 71 0.31 14.43 -16.74
C GLU A 71 -0.96 15.09 -17.30
N ARG A 72 -2.14 14.58 -16.97
CA ARG A 72 -3.42 15.23 -17.32
C ARG A 72 -3.57 16.60 -16.67
N ARG A 73 -3.23 16.72 -15.38
CA ARG A 73 -3.24 18.01 -14.66
C ARG A 73 -2.18 18.99 -15.18
N LYS A 74 -1.02 18.51 -15.61
CA LYS A 74 0.00 19.36 -16.26
C LYS A 74 -0.47 19.83 -17.63
N ALA A 75 -1.07 18.97 -18.43
CA ALA A 75 -1.62 19.34 -19.73
C ALA A 75 -2.75 20.38 -19.58
N GLU A 76 -3.63 20.19 -18.59
CA GLU A 76 -4.70 21.14 -18.28
C GLU A 76 -4.17 22.48 -17.75
N LYS A 77 -3.16 22.45 -16.86
CA LYS A 77 -2.51 23.68 -16.38
C LYS A 77 -1.70 24.40 -17.47
N ALA A 78 -1.03 23.67 -18.36
CA ALA A 78 -0.29 24.22 -19.47
C ALA A 78 -1.22 24.92 -20.48
N ALA A 79 -2.38 24.32 -20.76
CA ALA A 79 -3.43 24.94 -21.56
C ALA A 79 -4.04 26.18 -20.88
N ALA A 80 -4.25 26.15 -19.56
CA ALA A 80 -4.74 27.31 -18.80
C ALA A 80 -3.72 28.45 -18.67
N SER A 81 -2.42 28.16 -18.70
CA SER A 81 -1.35 29.18 -18.63
C SER A 81 -1.01 29.86 -19.97
N ALA A 82 -1.50 29.35 -21.10
CA ALA A 82 -1.29 29.96 -22.41
C ALA A 82 -2.19 31.19 -22.66
N ASP A 83 -3.30 31.32 -21.91
CA ASP A 83 -4.26 32.41 -22.07
C ASP A 83 -3.83 33.72 -21.36
N GLN A 84 -2.96 33.63 -20.35
CA GLN A 84 -2.56 34.80 -19.54
C GLN A 84 -1.42 35.66 -20.12
N ASN A 85 -0.82 35.29 -21.26
CA ASN A 85 0.33 36.01 -21.82
C ASN A 85 0.00 36.96 -23.00
N THR A 86 -1.29 37.17 -23.33
CA THR A 86 -1.69 38.05 -24.46
C THR A 86 -2.01 39.49 -24.03
N GLU A 87 -2.15 39.78 -22.74
CA GLU A 87 -2.62 41.11 -22.27
C GLU A 87 -1.51 42.04 -21.74
N ALA A 88 -0.26 41.86 -22.20
CA ALA A 88 0.88 42.70 -21.80
C ALA A 88 1.63 43.38 -22.96
N SER A 89 1.02 43.50 -24.15
CA SER A 89 1.63 44.25 -25.26
C SER A 89 0.59 45.06 -26.06
N ALA A 90 0.12 46.14 -25.45
CA ALA A 90 -0.47 47.26 -26.19
C ALA A 90 -0.09 48.57 -25.48
N ALA A 91 1.15 49.01 -25.69
CA ALA A 91 1.52 50.41 -25.60
C ALA A 91 2.23 50.79 -26.90
N PRO A 92 1.85 51.91 -27.51
CA PRO A 92 2.89 52.87 -27.83
C PRO A 92 2.49 54.33 -27.53
N GLU A 93 3.51 55.07 -27.09
CA GLU A 93 3.84 56.48 -27.45
C GLU A 93 2.83 57.59 -27.09
N GLY A 94 3.18 58.73 -26.49
CA GLY A 94 4.45 59.33 -26.12
C GLY A 94 4.23 60.78 -25.65
N THR A 95 5.26 61.38 -25.07
CA THR A 95 5.55 62.83 -25.01
C THR A 95 4.65 63.76 -24.19
N SER A 96 5.19 64.29 -23.08
CA SER A 96 5.69 65.69 -22.98
C SER A 96 5.66 66.24 -21.54
N ALA A 97 6.64 67.10 -21.26
CA ALA A 97 6.68 68.17 -20.28
C ALA A 97 6.77 67.76 -18.78
N ASP A 98 7.90 67.91 -18.10
CA ASP A 98 8.67 69.14 -17.82
C ASP A 98 8.03 70.04 -16.74
N ASP A 99 8.86 70.27 -15.74
CA ASP A 99 8.93 71.38 -14.80
C ASP A 99 8.02 71.51 -13.57
N SER A 100 8.73 71.63 -12.44
CA SER A 100 8.47 72.47 -11.28
C SER A 100 7.22 72.21 -10.41
N LYS A 101 7.44 71.98 -9.10
CA LYS A 101 7.00 72.91 -8.03
C LYS A 101 7.48 72.48 -6.64
N THR A 102 8.43 73.26 -6.14
CA THR A 102 8.75 73.53 -4.72
C THR A 102 7.56 74.16 -3.98
N GLU A 103 7.58 74.16 -2.64
CA GLU A 103 6.68 74.81 -1.67
C GLU A 103 5.69 73.82 -1.03
N ALA A 104 5.92 73.29 0.18
CA ALA A 104 6.11 73.98 1.46
C ALA A 104 5.12 75.13 1.65
N ARG A 105 3.98 74.86 2.30
CA ARG A 105 3.47 75.63 3.45
C ARG A 105 2.07 75.21 3.92
N ASP A 106 1.95 75.18 5.24
CA ASP A 106 0.81 75.66 6.03
C ASP A 106 -0.47 74.81 6.14
N LYS A 107 -0.65 74.23 7.34
CA LYS A 107 -1.85 74.47 8.16
C LYS A 107 -1.61 73.98 9.60
N ALA A 108 -1.31 74.94 10.47
CA ALA A 108 -1.57 74.92 11.90
C ALA A 108 -2.15 76.30 12.26
#